data_AF-A0A5K3EWG6-F1
#
_entry.id   AF-A0A5K3EWG6-F1
#
_cell.length_a   1.000
_cell.length_b   1.000
_cell.length_c   1.000
_cell.angle_alpha   90.00
_cell.angle_beta   90.00
_cell.angle_gamma   90.00
#
_symmetry.space_group_name_H-M   'P 1'
#
loop_
_entity.id
_entity.type
_entity.pdbx_description
1 polymer ?
#
loop_
_entity_poly.entity_id
_entity_poly.type
_entity_poly.pdbx_seq_one_letter_code
_entity_poly.pdbx_strand_id
1 'polypeptide(L)'
;MQVGSANKNSEHESGRIKVSSAGAHPFLERHLAMPSRDTVYGVLVVIAGFLIHLSFGCMYTIGNMTPYIASYVIKYIDPQFNKGLVVWVSAAALAAQGLFMPLGGILAPKLGTKLVVIIGSIINSGAFMLTFFGLKYGFVWVLVTHLISLGLGVGLAYSVVMQAAASWFPSHGGFVIGLIAAGFGLGALVFTPIQMAYVNPLNVVVNATTRNFEDEAVLGRIPTSYLVIGGVMMGLQLIGCIIIRKKPSPKMDPSTELRQTKET
;
A
#
# COMPACT_ATOMS: atom_id res chain seq x y z
N MET A 1 34.02 -71.82 -47.81
CA MET A 1 35.41 -72.28 -47.97
C MET A 1 36.29 -71.32 -47.17
N GLN A 2 37.00 -71.85 -46.15
CA GLN A 2 37.98 -71.20 -45.25
C GLN A 2 37.47 -70.06 -44.34
N VAL A 3 37.30 -70.24 -43.01
CA VAL A 3 38.32 -70.42 -41.93
C VAL A 3 39.28 -69.22 -41.89
N GLY A 4 39.48 -68.45 -40.83
CA GLY A 4 39.04 -68.45 -39.43
C GLY A 4 39.92 -67.43 -38.68
N SER A 5 39.52 -66.96 -37.50
CA SER A 5 40.43 -66.57 -36.40
C SER A 5 39.62 -66.04 -35.23
N ALA A 6 39.70 -66.75 -34.10
CA ALA A 6 39.20 -66.33 -32.81
C ALA A 6 39.94 -65.09 -32.28
N ASN A 7 39.29 -64.28 -31.45
CA ASN A 7 39.97 -63.77 -30.27
C ASN A 7 39.00 -63.56 -29.09
N LYS A 8 39.53 -63.92 -27.92
CA LYS A 8 38.96 -64.00 -26.58
C LYS A 8 39.03 -62.64 -25.87
N ASN A 9 38.21 -62.52 -24.82
CA ASN A 9 38.40 -61.65 -23.63
C ASN A 9 38.26 -60.14 -23.89
N SER A 10 37.74 -59.31 -23.01
CA SER A 10 37.35 -59.41 -21.60
C SER A 10 36.54 -58.16 -21.29
N GLU A 11 35.62 -58.30 -20.34
CA GLU A 11 34.92 -57.21 -19.66
C GLU A 11 35.90 -56.10 -19.24
N HIS A 12 35.53 -54.85 -19.52
CA HIS A 12 36.17 -53.69 -18.90
C HIS A 12 35.07 -52.70 -18.50
N GLU A 13 34.48 -52.98 -17.34
CA GLU A 13 33.71 -52.04 -16.56
C GLU A 13 34.69 -51.07 -15.90
N SER A 14 34.94 -49.92 -16.53
CA SER A 14 35.78 -48.86 -15.96
C SER A 14 34.91 -47.88 -15.17
N GLY A 15 35.09 -47.92 -13.84
CA GLY A 15 34.28 -47.23 -12.84
C GLY A 15 34.14 -45.73 -13.05
N ARG A 16 32.88 -45.27 -13.09
CA ARG A 16 32.55 -43.92 -12.64
C ARG A 16 32.81 -43.84 -11.14
N ILE A 17 33.77 -43.00 -10.76
CA ILE A 17 33.92 -42.54 -9.38
C ILE A 17 32.61 -41.83 -9.03
N LYS A 18 31.71 -42.53 -8.31
CA LYS A 18 30.66 -41.89 -7.53
C LYS A 18 31.38 -41.14 -6.42
N VAL A 19 31.63 -39.86 -6.61
CA VAL A 19 31.83 -38.96 -5.49
C VAL A 19 30.50 -38.95 -4.74
N SER A 20 30.40 -39.83 -3.75
CA SER A 20 29.35 -39.78 -2.74
C SER A 20 29.48 -38.41 -2.08
N SER A 21 28.61 -37.47 -2.42
CA SER A 21 28.45 -36.28 -1.60
C SER A 21 27.99 -36.80 -0.25
N ALA A 22 28.91 -36.79 0.73
CA ALA A 22 28.59 -37.08 2.11
C ALA A 22 27.34 -36.28 2.47
N GLY A 23 26.26 -36.99 2.78
CA GLY A 23 24.94 -36.41 2.96
C GLY A 23 25.00 -35.31 4.01
N ALA A 24 24.74 -34.07 3.57
CA ALA A 24 24.37 -33.02 4.50
C ALA A 24 23.08 -33.49 5.22
N HIS A 25 23.05 -33.36 6.55
CA HIS A 25 21.88 -33.71 7.34
C HIS A 25 20.63 -33.01 6.74
N PRO A 26 19.45 -33.65 6.63
CA PRO A 26 18.24 -33.05 6.04
C PRO A 26 17.86 -31.69 6.64
N PHE A 27 18.32 -31.45 7.87
CA PHE A 27 18.21 -30.19 8.59
C PHE A 27 19.02 -29.05 7.93
N LEU A 28 20.24 -29.32 7.45
CA LEU A 28 21.12 -28.33 6.81
C LEU A 28 20.66 -27.97 5.39
N GLU A 29 20.16 -28.93 4.61
CA GLU A 29 19.62 -28.64 3.26
C GLU A 29 18.38 -27.73 3.29
N ARG A 30 17.54 -27.85 4.32
CA ARG A 30 16.34 -27.01 4.48
C ARG A 30 16.66 -25.54 4.77
N HIS A 31 17.81 -25.27 5.40
CA HIS A 31 18.23 -23.91 5.78
C HIS A 31 19.17 -23.25 4.74
N LEU A 32 19.77 -24.04 3.85
CA LEU A 32 20.64 -23.57 2.76
C LEU A 32 19.90 -23.45 1.41
N ALA A 33 18.66 -23.94 1.32
CA ALA A 33 17.83 -23.79 0.13
C ALA A 33 17.45 -22.31 -0.08
N MET A 34 17.88 -21.72 -1.20
CA MET A 34 17.46 -20.37 -1.57
C MET A 34 15.93 -20.28 -1.61
N PRO A 35 15.33 -19.17 -1.14
CA PRO A 35 13.89 -18.99 -1.21
C PRO A 35 13.39 -19.17 -2.64
N SER A 36 12.27 -19.86 -2.81
CA SER A 36 11.66 -20.01 -4.12
C SER A 36 11.37 -18.64 -4.75
N ARG A 37 11.40 -18.54 -6.08
CA ARG A 37 11.06 -17.28 -6.77
C ARG A 37 9.70 -16.72 -6.35
N ASP A 38 8.74 -17.61 -6.08
CA ASP A 38 7.41 -17.24 -5.60
C ASP A 38 7.44 -16.64 -4.19
N THR A 39 8.31 -17.15 -3.31
CA THR A 39 8.53 -16.58 -1.98
C THR A 39 9.10 -15.16 -2.08
N VAL A 40 10.11 -14.95 -2.93
CA VAL A 40 10.70 -13.62 -3.16
C VAL A 40 9.66 -12.64 -3.67
N TYR A 41 8.87 -13.05 -4.67
CA TYR A 41 7.80 -12.21 -5.21
C TYR A 41 6.68 -11.93 -4.20
N GLY A 42 6.32 -12.92 -3.38
CA GLY A 42 5.38 -12.74 -2.29
C GLY A 42 5.86 -11.69 -1.30
N VAL A 43 7.10 -11.78 -0.82
CA VAL A 43 7.69 -10.80 0.12
C VAL A 43 7.69 -9.40 -0.48
N LEU A 44 8.08 -9.26 -1.75
CA LEU A 44 8.04 -7.97 -2.45
C LEU A 44 6.62 -7.37 -2.51
N VAL A 45 5.61 -8.21 -2.74
CA VAL A 45 4.20 -7.75 -2.75
C VAL A 45 3.72 -7.36 -1.35
N VAL A 46 4.18 -8.03 -0.29
CA VAL A 46 3.90 -7.62 1.09
C VAL A 46 4.52 -6.25 1.40
N ILE A 47 5.79 -6.05 1.01
CA ILE A 47 6.47 -4.74 1.16
C ILE A 47 5.72 -3.66 0.37
N ALA A 48 5.32 -3.94 -0.87
CA ALA A 48 4.54 -3.02 -1.67
C ALA A 48 3.20 -2.65 -1.00
N GLY A 49 2.49 -3.65 -0.47
CA GLY A 49 1.24 -3.43 0.24
C GLY A 49 1.42 -2.61 1.51
N PHE A 50 2.50 -2.86 2.25
CA PHE A 50 2.89 -2.09 3.42
C PHE A 50 3.18 -0.63 3.07
N LEU A 51 3.96 -0.34 2.03
CA LEU A 51 4.28 1.03 1.61
C LEU A 51 3.03 1.81 1.16
N ILE A 52 2.13 1.15 0.42
CA ILE A 52 0.85 1.74 0.02
C ILE A 52 0.00 2.06 1.26
N HIS A 53 -0.13 1.12 2.21
CA HIS A 53 -0.90 1.35 3.43
C HIS A 53 -0.25 2.37 4.35
N LEU A 54 1.08 2.41 4.42
CA LEU A 54 1.82 3.45 5.13
C LEU A 54 1.43 4.84 4.62
N SER A 55 1.35 5.01 3.30
CA SER A 55 0.88 6.26 2.69
C SER A 55 -0.59 6.58 3.02
N PHE A 56 -1.47 5.57 3.04
CA PHE A 56 -2.88 5.75 3.39
C PHE A 56 -3.04 6.21 4.84
N GLY A 57 -2.14 5.76 5.73
CA GLY A 57 -2.10 6.16 7.14
C GLY A 57 -1.85 7.65 7.38
N CYS A 58 -1.45 8.42 6.36
CA CYS A 58 -1.35 9.88 6.45
C CYS A 58 -2.67 10.55 6.88
N MET A 59 -3.83 9.94 6.59
CA MET A 59 -5.13 10.46 7.03
C MET A 59 -5.23 10.69 8.55
N TYR A 60 -4.48 9.93 9.35
CA TYR A 60 -4.48 10.07 10.80
C TYR A 60 -3.78 11.36 11.27
N THR A 61 -3.01 12.03 10.41
CA THR A 61 -2.39 13.32 10.75
C THR A 61 -3.36 14.49 10.71
N ILE A 62 -4.57 14.31 10.17
CA ILE A 62 -5.64 15.33 10.12
C ILE A 62 -5.95 15.86 11.52
N GLY A 63 -5.90 15.01 12.55
CA GLY A 63 -6.08 15.44 13.95
C GLY A 63 -5.08 16.52 14.36
N ASN A 64 -3.80 16.35 13.98
CA ASN A 64 -2.75 17.33 14.27
C ASN A 64 -2.87 18.60 13.40
N MET A 65 -3.41 18.47 12.19
CA MET A 65 -3.63 19.60 11.29
C MET A 65 -4.89 20.42 11.59
N THR A 66 -5.83 19.85 12.35
CA THR A 66 -7.11 20.47 12.69
C THR A 66 -6.98 21.93 13.18
N PRO A 67 -6.16 22.25 14.20
CA PRO A 67 -6.05 23.62 14.68
C PRO A 67 -5.41 24.58 13.67
N TYR A 68 -4.52 24.08 12.81
CA TYR A 68 -3.89 24.85 11.74
C TYR A 68 -4.90 25.20 10.65
N ILE A 69 -5.65 24.21 10.15
CA ILE A 69 -6.71 24.41 9.14
C ILE A 69 -7.77 25.38 9.66
N ALA A 70 -8.24 25.19 10.89
CA ALA A 70 -9.22 26.08 11.51
C ALA A 70 -8.72 27.54 11.55
N SER A 71 -7.48 27.73 12.01
CA SER A 71 -6.88 29.08 12.11
C SER A 71 -6.69 29.72 10.73
N TYR A 72 -6.29 28.92 9.72
CA TYR A 72 -6.15 29.39 8.33
C TYR A 72 -7.50 29.86 7.76
N VAL A 73 -8.54 29.05 7.92
CA VAL A 73 -9.87 29.37 7.40
C VAL A 73 -10.41 30.63 8.09
N ILE A 74 -10.27 30.74 9.41
CA ILE A 74 -10.70 31.93 10.16
C ILE A 74 -9.99 33.19 9.66
N LYS A 75 -8.66 33.13 9.46
CA LYS A 75 -7.87 34.30 9.09
C LYS A 75 -8.09 34.74 7.65
N TYR A 76 -8.19 33.80 6.70
CA TYR A 76 -8.10 34.11 5.27
C TYR A 76 -9.39 33.89 4.47
N ILE A 77 -10.37 33.15 5.01
CA ILE A 77 -11.53 32.68 4.24
C ILE A 77 -12.84 33.13 4.88
N ASP A 78 -13.06 32.80 6.15
CA ASP A 78 -14.32 33.03 6.87
C ASP A 78 -14.04 33.34 8.35
N PRO A 79 -14.04 34.62 8.76
CA PRO A 79 -13.82 35.04 10.14
C PRO A 79 -14.83 34.47 11.16
N GLN A 80 -16.00 34.03 10.71
CA GLN A 80 -17.05 33.46 11.57
C GLN A 80 -17.06 31.93 11.57
N PHE A 81 -16.01 31.30 11.01
CA PHE A 81 -15.93 29.87 10.87
C PHE A 81 -16.01 29.11 12.19
N ASN A 82 -16.95 28.15 12.28
CA ASN A 82 -17.06 27.25 13.42
C ASN A 82 -15.97 26.17 13.38
N LYS A 83 -14.97 26.30 14.27
CA LYS A 83 -13.85 25.33 14.41
C LYS A 83 -14.31 23.89 14.62
N GLY A 84 -15.50 23.68 15.21
CA GLY A 84 -16.08 22.36 15.41
C GLY A 84 -16.37 21.62 14.10
N LEU A 85 -16.47 22.31 12.97
CA LEU A 85 -16.71 21.69 11.67
C LEU A 85 -15.52 20.87 11.16
N VAL A 86 -14.30 21.13 11.63
CA VAL A 86 -13.09 20.44 11.17
C VAL A 86 -13.11 18.95 11.50
N VAL A 87 -13.82 18.53 12.56
CA VAL A 87 -13.99 17.11 12.92
C VAL A 87 -14.65 16.30 11.80
N TRP A 88 -15.47 16.94 10.96
CA TRP A 88 -16.15 16.29 9.85
C TRP A 88 -15.20 15.88 8.73
N VAL A 89 -14.03 16.52 8.62
CA VAL A 89 -13.02 16.13 7.62
C VAL A 89 -12.61 14.67 7.82
N SER A 90 -12.33 14.26 9.06
CA SER A 90 -12.00 12.87 9.37
C SER A 90 -13.24 11.96 9.41
N ALA A 91 -14.33 12.40 10.04
CA ALA A 91 -15.51 11.56 10.23
C ALA A 91 -16.19 11.19 8.90
N ALA A 92 -16.45 12.18 8.05
CA ALA A 92 -17.13 11.94 6.76
C ALA A 92 -16.22 11.20 5.77
N ALA A 93 -14.91 11.45 5.81
CA ALA A 93 -13.96 10.76 4.95
C ALA A 93 -13.80 9.27 5.33
N LEU A 94 -13.77 8.93 6.63
CA LEU A 94 -13.79 7.54 7.11
C LEU A 94 -15.11 6.82 6.77
N ALA A 95 -16.24 7.51 6.94
CA ALA A 95 -17.53 6.97 6.55
C ALA A 95 -17.58 6.67 5.04
N ALA A 96 -17.08 7.60 4.22
CA ALA A 96 -16.96 7.40 2.77
C ALA A 96 -16.01 6.23 2.43
N GLN A 97 -14.90 6.07 3.15
CA GLN A 97 -13.98 4.94 2.94
C GLN A 97 -14.70 3.61 3.12
N GLY A 98 -15.47 3.46 4.21
CA GLY A 98 -16.27 2.26 4.46
C GLY A 98 -17.30 2.01 3.36
N LEU A 99 -17.97 3.08 2.89
CA LEU A 99 -18.97 3.00 1.82
C LEU A 99 -18.38 2.54 0.48
N PHE A 100 -17.21 3.05 0.11
CA PHE A 100 -16.59 2.76 -1.19
C PHE A 100 -15.70 1.51 -1.17
N MET A 101 -15.36 0.97 0.00
CA MET A 101 -14.48 -0.20 0.12
C MET A 101 -14.95 -1.46 -0.66
N PRO A 102 -16.25 -1.80 -0.68
CA PRO A 102 -16.73 -2.94 -1.48
C PRO A 102 -16.50 -2.76 -2.99
N LEU A 103 -16.47 -1.53 -3.49
CA LEU A 103 -16.27 -1.28 -4.92
C LEU A 103 -14.91 -1.78 -5.41
N GLY A 104 -13.86 -1.69 -4.57
CA GLY A 104 -12.55 -2.23 -4.90
C GLY A 104 -12.59 -3.74 -5.18
N GLY A 105 -13.29 -4.49 -4.32
CA GLY A 105 -13.47 -5.94 -4.46
C GLY A 105 -14.30 -6.32 -5.69
N ILE A 106 -15.29 -5.50 -6.06
CA ILE A 106 -16.13 -5.73 -7.26
C ILE A 106 -15.36 -5.42 -8.55
N LEU A 107 -14.51 -4.38 -8.54
CA LEU A 107 -13.76 -3.94 -9.72
C LEU A 107 -12.50 -4.77 -9.96
N ALA A 108 -11.85 -5.30 -8.92
CA ALA A 108 -10.58 -6.01 -9.06
C ALA A 108 -10.65 -7.26 -9.97
N PRO A 109 -11.71 -8.09 -9.96
CA PRO A 109 -11.86 -9.19 -10.91
C PRO A 109 -12.08 -8.74 -12.36
N LYS A 110 -12.69 -7.56 -12.57
CA LYS A 110 -13.06 -7.04 -13.90
C LYS A 110 -11.95 -6.25 -14.56
N LEU A 111 -11.29 -5.38 -13.82
CA LEU A 111 -10.26 -4.46 -14.29
C LEU A 111 -8.83 -4.96 -14.00
N GLY A 112 -8.71 -5.97 -13.15
CA GLY A 112 -7.43 -6.46 -12.65
C GLY A 112 -6.95 -5.71 -11.41
N THR A 113 -6.33 -6.45 -10.49
CA THR A 113 -5.80 -5.95 -9.21
C THR A 113 -4.91 -4.72 -9.38
N LYS A 114 -3.94 -4.78 -10.30
CA LYS A 114 -2.95 -3.70 -10.47
C LYS A 114 -3.59 -2.39 -10.89
N LEU A 115 -4.54 -2.43 -11.82
CA LEU A 115 -5.21 -1.24 -12.33
C LEU A 115 -6.06 -0.57 -11.25
N VAL A 116 -6.82 -1.35 -10.48
CA VAL A 116 -7.63 -0.81 -9.37
C VAL A 116 -6.77 -0.14 -8.31
N VAL A 117 -5.62 -0.73 -7.95
CA VAL A 117 -4.69 -0.14 -6.99
C VAL A 117 -4.07 1.16 -7.51
N ILE A 118 -3.72 1.22 -8.80
CA ILE A 118 -3.19 2.44 -9.44
C ILE A 118 -4.26 3.55 -9.42
N ILE A 119 -5.48 3.25 -9.83
CA ILE A 119 -6.59 4.22 -9.85
C ILE A 119 -6.85 4.76 -8.43
N GLY A 120 -6.98 3.87 -7.44
CA GLY A 120 -7.19 4.28 -6.05
C GLY A 120 -6.04 5.13 -5.50
N SER A 121 -4.79 4.79 -5.84
CA SER A 121 -3.61 5.55 -5.41
C SER A 121 -3.56 6.95 -6.03
N ILE A 122 -3.82 7.07 -7.34
CA ILE A 122 -3.89 8.36 -8.04
C ILE A 122 -5.00 9.24 -7.45
N ILE A 123 -6.19 8.67 -7.22
CA ILE A 123 -7.30 9.40 -6.60
C ILE A 123 -6.92 9.83 -5.18
N ASN A 124 -6.32 8.95 -4.38
CA ASN A 124 -5.96 9.24 -3.00
C ASN A 124 -4.97 10.41 -2.90
N SER A 125 -3.79 10.28 -3.53
CA SER A 125 -2.75 11.32 -3.45
C SER A 125 -3.12 12.56 -4.25
N GLY A 126 -3.75 12.39 -5.41
CA GLY A 126 -4.20 13.51 -6.23
C GLY A 126 -5.23 14.37 -5.50
N ALA A 127 -6.29 13.76 -4.98
CA ALA A 127 -7.32 14.51 -4.24
C ALA A 127 -6.77 15.14 -2.95
N PHE A 128 -5.82 14.47 -2.27
CA PHE A 128 -5.14 15.06 -1.12
C PHE A 128 -4.33 16.31 -1.51
N MET A 129 -3.61 16.28 -2.64
CA MET A 129 -2.91 17.45 -3.16
C MET A 129 -3.87 18.56 -3.60
N LEU A 130 -5.05 18.20 -4.13
CA LEU A 130 -6.09 19.18 -4.49
C LEU A 130 -6.59 19.98 -3.27
N THR A 131 -6.40 19.50 -2.04
CA THR A 131 -6.69 20.29 -0.83
C THR A 131 -5.93 21.62 -0.78
N PHE A 132 -4.77 21.72 -1.44
CA PHE A 132 -4.07 23.01 -1.63
C PHE A 132 -4.98 24.09 -2.23
N PHE A 133 -5.74 23.73 -3.26
CA PHE A 133 -6.73 24.63 -3.87
C PHE A 133 -7.98 24.73 -3.00
N GLY A 134 -8.43 23.60 -2.42
CA GLY A 134 -9.59 23.57 -1.54
C GLY A 134 -9.50 24.57 -0.40
N LEU A 135 -8.34 24.68 0.26
CA LEU A 135 -8.11 25.67 1.31
C LEU A 135 -8.32 27.12 0.86
N LYS A 136 -8.06 27.45 -0.41
CA LYS A 136 -8.22 28.80 -0.96
C LYS A 136 -9.65 29.14 -1.34
N TYR A 137 -10.44 28.13 -1.73
CA TYR A 137 -11.84 28.31 -2.12
C TYR A 137 -12.82 28.15 -0.95
N GLY A 138 -12.42 27.45 0.10
CA GLY A 138 -13.16 27.38 1.36
C GLY A 138 -13.20 26.00 2.00
N PHE A 139 -13.64 25.95 3.26
CA PHE A 139 -13.62 24.73 4.06
C PHE A 139 -14.43 23.56 3.45
N VAL A 140 -15.53 23.84 2.77
CA VAL A 140 -16.33 22.81 2.08
C VAL A 140 -15.48 22.04 1.05
N TRP A 141 -14.59 22.71 0.33
CA TRP A 141 -13.70 22.07 -0.64
C TRP A 141 -12.60 21.25 0.04
N VAL A 142 -12.15 21.65 1.22
CA VAL A 142 -11.26 20.83 2.05
C VAL A 142 -11.95 19.53 2.44
N LEU A 143 -13.22 19.58 2.84
CA LEU A 143 -14.01 18.40 3.15
C LEU A 143 -14.16 17.51 1.90
N VAL A 144 -14.60 18.06 0.77
CA VAL A 144 -14.79 17.30 -0.49
C VAL A 144 -13.51 16.60 -0.94
N THR A 145 -12.36 17.29 -0.91
CA THR A 145 -11.07 16.71 -1.31
C THR A 145 -10.66 15.54 -0.41
N HIS A 146 -10.88 15.63 0.90
CA HIS A 146 -10.63 14.52 1.82
C HIS A 146 -11.62 13.37 1.65
N LEU A 147 -12.90 13.65 1.38
CA LEU A 147 -13.88 12.61 1.05
C LEU A 147 -13.48 11.83 -0.21
N ILE A 148 -12.98 12.50 -1.24
CA ILE A 148 -12.54 11.83 -2.46
C ILE A 148 -11.25 11.05 -2.20
N SER A 149 -10.29 11.67 -1.51
CA SER A 149 -8.98 11.08 -1.20
C SER A 149 -9.12 9.78 -0.39
N LEU A 150 -9.73 9.87 0.79
CA LEU A 150 -9.88 8.74 1.70
C LEU A 150 -11.07 7.85 1.32
N GLY A 151 -12.18 8.44 0.88
CA GLY A 151 -13.36 7.69 0.50
C GLY A 151 -13.12 6.84 -0.74
N LEU A 152 -13.00 7.51 -1.89
CA LEU A 152 -12.86 6.81 -3.17
C LEU A 152 -11.44 6.25 -3.35
N GLY A 153 -10.40 7.04 -3.06
CA GLY A 153 -9.01 6.63 -3.28
C GLY A 153 -8.60 5.43 -2.43
N VAL A 154 -8.59 5.60 -1.11
CA VAL A 154 -8.25 4.50 -0.19
C VAL A 154 -9.32 3.40 -0.24
N GLY A 155 -10.61 3.74 -0.25
CA GLY A 155 -11.68 2.73 -0.32
C GLY A 155 -11.50 1.74 -1.47
N LEU A 156 -11.20 2.22 -2.69
CA LEU A 156 -10.99 1.34 -3.84
C LEU A 156 -9.76 0.44 -3.70
N ALA A 157 -8.64 0.96 -3.19
CA ALA A 157 -7.37 0.24 -3.19
C ALA A 157 -7.16 -0.64 -1.95
N TYR A 158 -7.69 -0.25 -0.80
CA TYR A 158 -7.38 -0.85 0.51
C TYR A 158 -7.55 -2.37 0.52
N SER A 159 -8.79 -2.85 0.27
CA SER A 159 -9.11 -4.28 0.32
C SER A 159 -8.43 -5.08 -0.79
N VAL A 160 -8.16 -4.44 -1.95
CA VAL A 160 -7.54 -5.07 -3.11
C VAL A 160 -6.07 -5.35 -2.87
N VAL A 161 -5.35 -4.41 -2.27
CA VAL A 161 -3.94 -4.57 -1.88
C VAL A 161 -3.78 -5.69 -0.86
N MET A 162 -4.63 -5.69 0.18
CA MET A 162 -4.58 -6.72 1.23
C MET A 162 -4.82 -8.12 0.66
N GLN A 163 -5.84 -8.29 -0.17
CA GLN A 163 -6.15 -9.57 -0.80
C GLN A 163 -5.05 -10.03 -1.76
N ALA A 164 -4.47 -9.10 -2.52
CA ALA A 164 -3.36 -9.40 -3.41
C ALA A 164 -2.17 -9.98 -2.64
N ALA A 165 -1.75 -9.34 -1.55
CA ALA A 165 -0.64 -9.80 -0.73
C ALA A 165 -0.95 -11.11 0.01
N ALA A 166 -2.15 -11.25 0.58
CA ALA A 166 -2.57 -12.48 1.26
C ALA A 166 -2.57 -13.70 0.31
N SER A 167 -2.90 -13.50 -0.98
CA SER A 167 -2.90 -14.57 -1.98
C SER A 167 -1.52 -15.21 -2.22
N TRP A 168 -0.43 -14.50 -1.91
CA TRP A 168 0.93 -15.04 -2.02
C TRP A 168 1.26 -16.03 -0.90
N PHE A 169 0.66 -15.87 0.28
CA PHE A 169 0.90 -16.69 1.47
C PHE A 169 -0.41 -17.20 2.07
N PRO A 170 -1.12 -18.14 1.41
CA PRO A 170 -2.46 -18.59 1.84
C PRO A 170 -2.48 -19.16 3.27
N SER A 171 -1.44 -19.89 3.68
CA SER A 171 -1.33 -20.44 5.04
C SER A 171 -1.05 -19.38 6.11
N HIS A 172 -0.62 -18.17 5.73
CA HIS A 172 -0.23 -17.08 6.63
C HIS A 172 -0.94 -15.76 6.27
N GLY A 173 -2.09 -15.83 5.61
CA GLY A 173 -2.78 -14.66 5.07
C GLY A 173 -3.13 -13.63 6.15
N GLY A 174 -3.57 -14.10 7.33
CA GLY A 174 -3.87 -13.23 8.47
C GLY A 174 -2.66 -12.44 8.96
N PHE A 175 -1.48 -13.06 9.03
CA PHE A 175 -0.25 -12.37 9.42
C PHE A 175 0.16 -11.31 8.39
N VAL A 176 0.06 -11.64 7.10
CA VAL A 176 0.35 -10.70 6.00
C VAL A 176 -0.58 -9.49 6.03
N ILE A 177 -1.88 -9.73 6.21
CA ILE A 177 -2.89 -8.68 6.37
C ILE A 177 -2.56 -7.81 7.60
N GLY A 178 -2.19 -8.44 8.72
CA GLY A 178 -1.78 -7.74 9.94
C GLY A 178 -0.55 -6.84 9.74
N LEU A 179 0.48 -7.32 9.04
CA LEU A 179 1.66 -6.51 8.70
C LEU A 179 1.29 -5.29 7.85
N ILE A 180 0.46 -5.48 6.83
CA ILE A 180 0.02 -4.38 5.95
C ILE A 180 -0.84 -3.37 6.73
N ALA A 181 -1.75 -3.85 7.59
CA ALA A 181 -2.55 -3.01 8.47
C ALA A 181 -1.68 -2.24 9.48
N ALA A 182 -0.59 -2.83 9.98
CA ALA A 182 0.37 -2.13 10.83
C ALA A 182 1.01 -0.94 10.11
N GLY A 183 1.30 -1.07 8.80
CA GLY A 183 1.76 0.05 7.97
C GLY A 183 0.77 1.22 7.99
N PHE A 184 -0.52 0.93 7.87
CA PHE A 184 -1.58 1.95 7.95
C PHE A 184 -1.59 2.71 9.29
N GLY A 185 -1.48 2.00 10.41
CA GLY A 185 -1.35 2.64 11.72
C GLY A 185 -0.05 3.43 11.91
N LEU A 186 1.07 2.90 11.39
CA LEU A 186 2.39 3.53 11.46
C LEU A 186 2.45 4.84 10.66
N GLY A 187 1.58 5.03 9.66
CA GLY A 187 1.55 6.23 8.84
C GLY A 187 1.47 7.52 9.66
N ALA A 188 0.60 7.57 10.67
CA ALA A 188 0.48 8.75 11.54
C ALA A 188 1.81 9.10 12.23
N LEU A 189 2.53 8.08 12.71
CA LEU A 189 3.79 8.22 13.44
C LEU A 189 4.91 8.72 12.53
N VAL A 190 4.91 8.35 11.24
CA VAL A 190 5.90 8.80 10.27
C VAL A 190 5.55 10.19 9.72
N PHE A 191 4.30 10.40 9.32
CA PHE A 191 3.89 11.62 8.63
C PHE A 191 3.71 12.82 9.56
N THR A 192 3.26 12.62 10.81
CA THR A 192 3.07 13.72 11.76
C THR A 192 4.34 14.55 11.98
N PRO A 193 5.51 13.97 12.36
CA PRO A 193 6.71 14.78 12.59
C PRO A 193 7.19 15.47 11.32
N ILE A 194 7.10 14.83 10.16
CA ILE A 194 7.44 15.43 8.86
C ILE A 194 6.55 16.65 8.59
N GLN A 195 5.25 16.48 8.81
CA GLN A 195 4.26 17.53 8.58
C GLN A 195 4.43 18.69 9.56
N MET A 196 4.68 18.43 10.83
CA MET A 196 4.87 19.48 11.84
C MET A 196 6.21 20.20 11.66
N ALA A 197 7.29 19.49 11.32
CA ALA A 197 8.57 20.10 10.98
C ALA A 197 8.47 21.04 9.77
N TYR A 198 7.60 20.72 8.80
CA TYR A 198 7.33 21.59 7.66
C TYR A 198 6.44 22.78 8.03
N VAL A 199 5.28 22.54 8.66
CA VAL A 199 4.27 23.58 8.93
C VAL A 199 4.71 24.53 10.04
N ASN A 200 5.19 23.99 11.16
CA ASN A 200 5.51 24.74 12.37
C ASN A 200 6.87 24.33 12.97
N PRO A 201 8.00 24.58 12.26
CA PRO A 201 9.33 24.16 12.70
C PRO A 201 9.78 24.78 14.02
N LEU A 202 9.30 25.99 14.33
CA LEU A 202 9.66 26.72 15.55
C LEU A 202 8.68 26.44 16.70
N ASN A 203 7.72 25.53 16.50
CA ASN A 203 6.68 25.21 17.47
C ASN A 203 5.99 26.47 18.04
N VAL A 204 5.66 27.40 17.15
CA VAL A 204 4.91 28.63 17.48
C VAL A 204 3.60 28.22 18.15
N VAL A 205 3.26 28.88 19.24
CA VAL A 205 2.05 28.59 20.02
C VAL A 205 0.87 29.43 19.55
N VAL A 206 -0.34 28.97 19.85
CA VAL A 206 -1.56 29.73 19.57
C VAL A 206 -1.64 31.00 20.42
N ASN A 207 -2.31 32.03 19.92
CA ASN A 207 -2.62 33.22 20.68
C ASN A 207 -3.51 32.86 21.89
N ALA A 208 -3.16 33.36 23.08
CA ALA A 208 -3.82 33.01 24.34
C ALA A 208 -5.30 33.43 24.40
N THR A 209 -5.66 34.49 23.68
CA THR A 209 -7.02 35.05 23.66
C THR A 209 -7.87 34.38 22.57
N THR A 210 -7.39 34.37 21.33
CA THR A 210 -8.18 33.86 20.18
C THR A 210 -8.12 32.34 20.03
N ARG A 211 -7.15 31.70 20.70
CA ARG A 211 -6.84 30.26 20.58
C ARG A 211 -6.67 29.84 19.11
N ASN A 212 -6.02 30.70 18.33
CA ASN A 212 -5.70 30.49 16.92
C ASN A 212 -4.21 30.70 16.68
N PHE A 213 -3.69 30.05 15.64
CA PHE A 213 -2.42 30.45 15.06
C PHE A 213 -2.63 31.73 14.26
N GLU A 214 -1.81 32.75 14.52
CA GLU A 214 -1.88 34.05 13.83
C GLU A 214 -0.62 34.34 13.00
N ASP A 215 0.45 33.57 13.25
CA ASP A 215 1.72 33.66 12.54
C ASP A 215 1.55 33.38 11.04
N GLU A 216 1.94 34.35 10.21
CA GLU A 216 1.74 34.29 8.76
C GLU A 216 2.60 33.21 8.09
N ALA A 217 3.78 32.92 8.62
CA ALA A 217 4.65 31.89 8.06
C ALA A 217 4.07 30.49 8.33
N VAL A 218 3.56 30.23 9.53
CA VAL A 218 2.87 28.97 9.85
C VAL A 218 1.64 28.80 8.98
N LEU A 219 0.78 29.81 8.90
CA LEU A 219 -0.46 29.70 8.14
C LEU A 219 -0.20 29.60 6.63
N GLY A 220 0.77 30.35 6.09
CA GLY A 220 1.15 30.30 4.67
C GLY A 220 1.71 28.93 4.24
N ARG A 221 2.25 28.14 5.16
CA ARG A 221 2.76 26.78 4.89
C ARG A 221 1.66 25.72 4.86
N ILE A 222 0.46 26.00 5.36
CA ILE A 222 -0.63 25.00 5.45
C ILE A 222 -1.03 24.48 4.07
N PRO A 223 -1.36 25.31 3.06
CA PRO A 223 -1.71 24.79 1.75
C PRO A 223 -0.56 23.99 1.12
N THR A 224 0.67 24.52 1.17
CA THR A 224 1.82 23.85 0.55
C THR A 224 2.18 22.54 1.23
N SER A 225 1.86 22.37 2.52
CA SER A 225 2.05 21.10 3.23
C SER A 225 1.28 19.94 2.58
N TYR A 226 0.08 20.19 2.04
CA TYR A 226 -0.70 19.17 1.32
C TYR A 226 -0.03 18.72 0.01
N LEU A 227 0.69 19.62 -0.67
CA LEU A 227 1.46 19.27 -1.86
C LEU A 227 2.70 18.44 -1.51
N VAL A 228 3.42 18.83 -0.45
CA VAL A 228 4.64 18.13 -0.01
C VAL A 228 4.29 16.73 0.48
N ILE A 229 3.33 16.62 1.40
CA ILE A 229 2.93 15.33 1.97
C ILE A 229 2.25 14.46 0.90
N GLY A 230 1.38 15.04 0.06
CA GLY A 230 0.78 14.32 -1.07
C GLY A 230 1.82 13.82 -2.08
N GLY A 231 2.90 14.57 -2.33
CA GLY A 231 4.03 14.12 -3.14
C GLY A 231 4.77 12.93 -2.54
N VAL A 232 5.02 12.94 -1.23
CA VAL A 232 5.62 11.80 -0.52
C VAL A 232 4.70 10.57 -0.58
N MET A 233 3.40 10.75 -0.34
CA MET A 233 2.40 9.69 -0.48
C MET A 233 2.40 9.09 -1.88
N MET A 234 2.38 9.94 -2.92
CA MET A 234 2.40 9.51 -4.32
C MET A 234 3.68 8.74 -4.65
N GLY A 235 4.84 9.17 -4.14
CA GLY A 235 6.11 8.44 -4.30
C GLY A 235 6.06 7.03 -3.71
N LEU A 236 5.60 6.88 -2.47
CA LEU A 236 5.44 5.58 -1.82
C LEU A 236 4.45 4.68 -2.57
N GLN A 237 3.32 5.25 -3.00
CA GLN A 237 2.29 4.53 -3.74
C GLN A 237 2.77 4.11 -5.12
N LEU A 238 3.55 4.94 -5.81
CA LEU A 238 4.12 4.62 -7.13
C LEU A 238 5.05 3.41 -7.01
N ILE A 239 5.94 3.40 -6.03
CA ILE A 239 6.84 2.26 -5.75
C ILE A 239 6.01 1.00 -5.50
N GLY A 240 5.01 1.09 -4.62
CA GLY A 240 4.12 -0.04 -4.35
C GLY A 240 3.35 -0.52 -5.59
N CYS A 241 2.82 0.40 -6.39
CA CYS A 241 2.08 0.09 -7.62
C CYS A 241 2.93 -0.57 -8.69
N ILE A 242 4.22 -0.22 -8.78
CA ILE A 242 5.15 -0.87 -9.72
C ILE A 242 5.31 -2.35 -9.35
N ILE A 243 5.45 -2.64 -8.05
CA ILE A 243 5.75 -3.97 -7.51
C ILE A 243 4.51 -4.87 -7.41
N ILE A 244 3.34 -4.29 -7.10
CA ILE A 244 2.14 -5.07 -6.76
C ILE A 244 1.66 -5.93 -7.93
N ARG A 245 1.32 -7.18 -7.62
CA ARG A 245 0.82 -8.19 -8.56
C ARG A 245 0.03 -9.26 -7.84
N LYS A 246 -0.96 -9.80 -8.53
CA LYS A 246 -1.69 -10.98 -8.09
C LYS A 246 -0.82 -12.22 -8.28
N LYS A 247 -0.90 -13.21 -7.37
CA LYS A 247 -0.27 -14.51 -7.58
C LYS A 247 -0.82 -15.15 -8.87
N PRO A 248 0.03 -15.64 -9.78
CA PRO A 248 -0.44 -16.40 -10.94
C PRO A 248 -1.25 -17.61 -10.48
N SER A 249 -2.46 -17.81 -11.03
CA SER A 249 -3.19 -19.06 -10.80
C SER A 249 -2.41 -20.21 -11.44
N PRO A 250 -2.30 -21.38 -10.79
CA PRO A 250 -1.89 -22.59 -11.49
C PRO A 250 -2.80 -22.78 -12.70
N LYS A 251 -2.24 -23.11 -13.87
CA LYS A 251 -3.04 -23.54 -15.02
C LYS A 251 -3.84 -24.76 -14.56
N MET A 252 -5.16 -24.64 -14.54
CA MET A 252 -6.03 -25.76 -14.21
C MET A 252 -5.85 -26.82 -15.30
N ASP A 253 -5.66 -28.08 -14.92
CA ASP A 253 -5.61 -29.17 -15.89
C ASP A 253 -6.95 -29.18 -16.67
N PRO A 254 -6.95 -29.26 -18.02
CA PRO A 254 -8.16 -29.29 -18.84
C PRO A 254 -9.21 -30.32 -18.37
N SER A 255 -8.77 -31.40 -17.73
CA SER A 255 -9.64 -32.43 -17.16
C SER A 255 -10.48 -31.96 -15.96
N THR A 256 -10.02 -30.93 -15.24
CA THR A 256 -10.70 -30.35 -14.06
C THR A 256 -11.69 -29.26 -14.47
N GLU A 257 -11.39 -28.46 -15.50
CA GLU A 257 -12.34 -27.49 -16.09
C GLU A 257 -13.59 -28.17 -16.63
N LEU A 258 -13.43 -29.32 -17.33
CA LEU A 258 -14.52 -30.12 -17.87
C LEU A 258 -15.43 -30.74 -16.80
N ARG A 259 -14.95 -30.91 -15.56
CA ARG A 259 -15.76 -31.39 -14.44
C ARG A 259 -16.59 -30.25 -13.84
N GLN A 260 -16.01 -29.07 -13.67
CA GLN A 260 -16.72 -27.92 -13.12
C GLN A 260 -17.79 -27.36 -14.06
N THR A 261 -17.57 -27.37 -15.38
CA THR A 261 -18.60 -26.94 -16.35
C THR A 261 -19.76 -27.92 -16.49
N LYS A 262 -19.62 -29.17 -16.01
CA LYS A 262 -20.73 -30.14 -15.98
C LYS A 262 -21.57 -30.08 -14.71
N GLU A 263 -21.11 -29.36 -13.69
CA GLU A 263 -21.78 -29.23 -12.39
C GLU A 263 -22.49 -27.86 -12.21
N THR A 264 -22.44 -26.99 -13.22
CA THR A 264 -23.21 -25.73 -13.35
C THR A 264 -24.23 -25.82 -14.47
#